data_AF-A0A0N5ABR8-F1
#
_entry.id   AF-A0A0N5ABR8-F1
#
_cell.length_a   1.000
_cell.length_b   1.000
_cell.length_c   1.000
_cell.angle_alpha   90.00
_cell.angle_beta   90.00
_cell.angle_gamma   90.00
#
_symmetry.space_group_name_H-M   'P 1'
#
loop_
_entity.id
_entity.type
_entity.pdbx_description
1 polymer ?
#
loop_
_entity_poly.entity_id
_entity_poly.type
_entity_poly.pdbx_seq_one_letter_code
_entity_poly.pdbx_strand_id
1 'polypeptide(L)'
;MMKVVRSSSNYQNFSEKFLLTSDDVAENCFHQQYFYLYHERTKILRPRIIDAAKKYGNDIQPTSLIDVQKKVQSFVIGVIVKRIKQRPSVLKSIAAHELILPEPVMNEYTLGSEDYVELEDGDQHVRLTGAISMEDVATGCVLGVIGVLIRADVFEVQNIVWPTMVPQPPFPHLKDDKYIMFISGIAVTGESKKEGENLFYLDLLEKWLCGYLPASEKERMVIKNICRVVIAGESIGITGQVLF
;
A
#
# COMPACT_ATOMS: atom_id res chain seq x y z
N MET A 1 7.76 -19.58 41.56
CA MET A 1 7.53 -19.38 40.11
C MET A 1 6.23 -20.07 39.73
N MET A 2 5.19 -19.34 39.31
CA MET A 2 3.95 -19.95 38.81
C MET A 2 3.92 -19.89 37.29
N LYS A 3 3.81 -21.05 36.64
CA LYS A 3 3.65 -21.18 35.20
C LYS A 3 2.32 -20.54 34.78
N VAL A 4 2.35 -19.44 34.04
CA VAL A 4 1.13 -18.78 33.54
C VAL A 4 0.46 -19.70 32.52
N VAL A 5 -0.75 -20.17 32.82
CA VAL A 5 -1.57 -20.94 31.85
C VAL A 5 -2.22 -19.94 30.89
N ARG A 6 -1.71 -19.88 29.65
CA ARG A 6 -2.18 -18.94 28.63
C ARG A 6 -3.54 -19.33 28.06
N SER A 7 -4.33 -18.31 27.75
CA SER A 7 -5.54 -18.42 26.94
C SER A 7 -5.20 -18.94 25.54
N SER A 8 -5.98 -19.90 25.04
CA SER A 8 -5.93 -20.33 23.64
C SER A 8 -7.00 -19.63 22.80
N SER A 9 -6.78 -19.61 21.49
CA SER A 9 -7.73 -19.19 20.48
C SER A 9 -7.54 -20.03 19.23
N ASN A 10 -8.62 -20.24 18.46
CA ASN A 10 -8.57 -20.90 17.17
C ASN A 10 -7.84 -20.00 16.17
N TYR A 11 -7.02 -20.62 15.32
CA TYR A 11 -6.26 -19.91 14.30
C TYR A 11 -6.33 -20.70 13.00
N GLN A 12 -6.60 -20.00 11.92
CA GLN A 12 -6.54 -20.51 10.56
C GLN A 12 -5.77 -19.49 9.72
N ASN A 13 -4.81 -19.97 8.93
CA ASN A 13 -4.08 -19.13 8.00
C ASN A 13 -4.86 -19.02 6.68
N PHE A 14 -5.12 -17.80 6.21
CA PHE A 14 -5.76 -17.50 4.92
C PHE A 14 -4.81 -16.77 3.94
N SER A 15 -3.50 -16.91 4.13
CA SER A 15 -2.48 -16.25 3.31
C SER A 15 -2.10 -17.01 2.04
N GLU A 16 -2.77 -18.12 1.71
CA GLU A 16 -2.40 -19.00 0.59
C GLU A 16 -2.34 -18.25 -0.74
N LYS A 17 -3.24 -17.29 -0.98
CA LYS A 17 -3.25 -16.44 -2.18
C LYS A 17 -2.01 -15.55 -2.39
N PHE A 18 -1.15 -15.43 -1.37
CA PHE A 18 0.09 -14.67 -1.44
C PHE A 18 1.32 -15.58 -1.65
N LEU A 19 1.14 -16.89 -1.65
CA LEU A 19 2.21 -17.85 -1.91
C LEU A 19 2.35 -18.03 -3.43
N LEU A 20 3.57 -17.86 -3.94
CA LEU A 20 3.92 -18.31 -5.28
C LEU A 20 4.21 -19.81 -5.23
N THR A 21 3.48 -20.57 -6.03
CA THR A 21 3.57 -22.03 -6.12
C THR A 21 4.49 -22.47 -7.24
N SER A 22 4.84 -23.76 -7.27
CA SER A 22 5.61 -24.34 -8.39
C SER A 22 4.85 -24.27 -9.71
N ASP A 23 3.52 -24.31 -9.66
CA ASP A 23 2.66 -24.21 -10.84
C ASP A 23 2.73 -22.79 -11.44
N ASP A 24 2.70 -21.75 -10.60
CA ASP A 24 2.87 -20.36 -11.06
C ASP A 24 4.21 -20.17 -11.79
N VAL A 25 5.28 -20.78 -11.27
CA VAL A 25 6.60 -20.75 -11.92
C VAL A 25 6.59 -21.52 -13.23
N ALA A 26 5.94 -22.69 -13.28
CA ALA A 26 5.80 -23.50 -14.49
C ALA A 26 4.99 -22.77 -15.58
N GLU A 27 4.02 -21.95 -15.19
CA GLU A 27 3.27 -21.05 -16.06
C GLU A 27 4.03 -19.77 -16.46
N ASN A 28 5.34 -19.70 -16.17
CA ASN A 28 6.20 -18.59 -16.53
C ASN A 28 5.70 -17.24 -15.97
N CYS A 29 5.22 -17.21 -14.72
CA CYS A 29 4.70 -15.99 -14.09
C CYS A 29 5.69 -14.80 -14.15
N PHE A 30 7.00 -15.05 -14.19
CA PHE A 30 8.04 -14.01 -14.31
C PHE A 30 8.21 -13.41 -15.72
N HIS A 31 7.62 -14.00 -16.75
CA HIS A 31 7.67 -13.49 -18.13
C HIS A 31 6.47 -12.58 -18.45
N GLN A 32 5.49 -12.49 -17.56
CA GLN A 32 4.32 -11.65 -17.75
C GLN A 32 4.68 -10.17 -17.62
N GLN A 33 4.13 -9.34 -18.50
CA GLN A 33 4.31 -7.89 -18.44
C GLN A 33 3.39 -7.27 -17.38
N TYR A 34 3.84 -6.18 -16.74
CA TYR A 34 3.08 -5.50 -15.68
C TYR A 34 1.73 -4.93 -16.13
N PHE A 35 1.45 -4.82 -17.43
CA PHE A 35 0.15 -4.34 -17.92
C PHE A 35 -1.02 -5.19 -17.41
N TYR A 36 -0.85 -6.53 -17.31
CA TYR A 36 -1.89 -7.44 -16.83
C TYR A 36 -2.35 -7.09 -15.42
N LEU A 37 -1.44 -6.63 -14.56
CA LEU A 37 -1.75 -6.18 -13.20
C LEU A 37 -2.71 -4.99 -13.20
N TYR A 38 -2.45 -3.99 -14.05
CA TYR A 38 -3.29 -2.80 -14.15
C TYR A 38 -4.63 -3.13 -14.81
N HIS A 39 -4.63 -3.99 -15.83
CA HIS A 39 -5.85 -4.44 -16.49
C HIS A 39 -6.80 -5.13 -15.51
N GLU A 40 -6.33 -6.16 -14.79
CA GLU A 40 -7.17 -6.88 -13.82
C GLU A 40 -7.57 -6.01 -12.63
N ARG A 41 -6.68 -5.13 -12.15
CA ARG A 41 -7.02 -4.16 -11.08
C ARG A 41 -8.17 -3.25 -11.50
N THR A 42 -8.10 -2.68 -12.69
CA THR A 42 -9.16 -1.80 -13.21
C THR A 42 -10.46 -2.57 -13.41
N LYS A 43 -10.39 -3.78 -13.98
CA LYS A 43 -11.55 -4.67 -14.18
C LYS A 43 -12.26 -5.02 -12.87
N ILE A 44 -11.52 -5.36 -11.81
CA ILE A 44 -12.09 -5.70 -10.49
C ILE A 44 -12.68 -4.48 -9.79
N LEU A 45 -12.05 -3.30 -9.91
CA LEU A 45 -12.47 -2.09 -9.21
C LEU A 45 -13.58 -1.32 -9.94
N ARG A 46 -13.66 -1.41 -11.28
CA ARG A 46 -14.61 -0.66 -12.10
C ARG A 46 -16.08 -0.80 -11.63
N PRO A 47 -16.63 -2.00 -11.36
CA PRO A 47 -18.01 -2.11 -10.87
C PRO A 47 -18.24 -1.41 -9.53
N ARG A 48 -17.26 -1.44 -8.64
CA ARG A 48 -17.32 -0.78 -7.31
C ARG A 48 -17.28 0.73 -7.43
N ILE A 49 -16.57 1.25 -8.43
CA ILE A 49 -16.51 2.69 -8.73
C ILE A 49 -17.82 3.16 -9.35
N ILE A 50 -18.41 2.38 -10.27
CA ILE A 50 -19.73 2.66 -10.85
C ILE A 50 -20.81 2.67 -9.76
N ASP A 51 -20.79 1.71 -8.84
CA ASP A 51 -21.74 1.65 -7.73
C ASP A 51 -21.59 2.87 -6.81
N ALA A 52 -20.36 3.26 -6.47
CA ALA A 52 -20.08 4.47 -5.68
C ALA A 52 -20.52 5.76 -6.38
N ALA A 53 -20.51 5.79 -7.71
CA ALA A 53 -20.90 6.96 -8.50
C ALA A 53 -22.40 7.27 -8.42
N LYS A 54 -23.24 6.28 -8.10
CA LYS A 54 -24.71 6.45 -7.98
C LYS A 54 -25.12 7.57 -7.01
N LYS A 55 -24.28 7.91 -6.03
CA LYS A 55 -24.51 9.05 -5.12
C LYS A 55 -24.53 10.42 -5.83
N TYR A 56 -23.98 10.50 -7.04
CA TYR A 56 -24.01 11.69 -7.91
C TYR A 56 -25.12 11.64 -8.97
N GLY A 57 -25.90 10.55 -9.02
CA GLY A 57 -26.99 10.34 -9.97
C GLY A 57 -27.10 8.86 -10.37
N ASN A 58 -28.32 8.32 -10.41
CA ASN A 58 -28.54 6.89 -10.71
C ASN A 58 -28.18 6.50 -12.16
N ASP A 59 -28.23 7.46 -13.08
CA ASP A 59 -27.99 7.24 -14.52
C ASP A 59 -26.55 7.59 -14.94
N ILE A 60 -25.65 7.88 -13.99
CA ILE A 60 -24.26 8.22 -14.33
C ILE A 60 -23.54 6.97 -14.88
N GLN A 61 -23.13 7.04 -16.14
CA GLN A 61 -22.41 5.96 -16.81
C GLN A 61 -20.97 6.37 -17.09
N PRO A 62 -20.00 5.45 -16.93
CA PRO A 62 -18.62 5.75 -17.25
C PRO A 62 -18.44 5.88 -18.76
N THR A 63 -17.85 6.98 -19.19
CA THR A 63 -17.44 7.26 -20.56
C THR A 63 -15.96 6.96 -20.70
N SER A 64 -15.55 6.29 -21.78
CA SER A 64 -14.12 6.12 -22.06
C SER A 64 -13.50 7.47 -22.44
N LEU A 65 -12.22 7.69 -22.10
CA LEU A 65 -11.54 8.95 -22.43
C LEU A 65 -11.62 9.31 -23.92
N ILE A 66 -11.61 8.32 -24.82
CA ILE A 66 -11.71 8.54 -26.27
C ILE A 66 -13.05 9.17 -26.70
N ASP A 67 -14.11 8.93 -25.93
CA ASP A 67 -15.48 9.38 -26.22
C ASP A 67 -15.85 10.66 -25.47
N VAL A 68 -14.94 11.21 -24.65
CA VAL A 68 -15.20 12.42 -23.86
C VAL A 68 -15.27 13.65 -24.76
N GLN A 69 -16.38 14.38 -24.67
CA GLN A 69 -16.59 15.62 -25.40
C GLN A 69 -16.11 16.83 -24.59
N LYS A 70 -15.49 17.79 -25.28
CA LYS A 70 -15.06 19.06 -24.66
C LYS A 70 -16.25 19.81 -24.08
N LYS A 71 -16.08 20.39 -22.89
CA LYS A 71 -17.11 21.19 -22.19
C LYS A 71 -18.39 20.42 -21.81
N VAL A 72 -18.37 19.08 -21.88
CA VAL A 72 -19.47 18.22 -21.43
C VAL A 72 -19.03 17.48 -20.17
N GLN A 73 -19.91 17.45 -19.16
CA GLN A 73 -19.65 16.69 -17.93
C GLN A 73 -19.58 15.20 -18.26
N SER A 74 -18.49 14.56 -17.86
CA SER A 74 -18.21 13.15 -18.12
C SER A 74 -17.76 12.48 -16.83
N PHE A 75 -18.07 11.19 -16.72
CA PHE A 75 -17.58 10.32 -15.65
C PHE A 75 -16.58 9.35 -16.26
N VAL A 76 -15.32 9.43 -15.84
CA VAL A 76 -14.25 8.60 -16.40
C VAL A 76 -13.65 7.75 -15.30
N ILE A 77 -13.38 6.48 -15.59
CA ILE A 77 -12.70 5.56 -14.67
C ILE A 77 -11.37 5.19 -15.28
N GLY A 78 -10.28 5.35 -14.51
CA GLY A 78 -8.95 5.08 -15.01
C GLY A 78 -7.92 4.87 -13.89
N VAL A 79 -6.67 4.72 -14.30
CA VAL A 79 -5.52 4.55 -13.41
C VAL A 79 -4.83 5.89 -13.22
N ILE A 80 -4.53 6.23 -11.96
CA ILE A 80 -3.77 7.43 -11.64
C ILE A 80 -2.28 7.21 -11.93
N VAL A 81 -1.66 8.16 -12.61
CA VAL A 81 -0.22 8.21 -12.83
C VAL A 81 0.33 9.56 -12.37
N LYS A 82 1.18 9.56 -11.34
CA LYS A 82 1.94 10.76 -10.98
C LYS A 82 3.15 10.91 -11.89
N ARG A 83 3.22 12.03 -12.59
CA ARG A 83 4.40 12.46 -13.35
C ARG A 83 5.27 13.31 -12.43
N ILE A 84 6.34 12.70 -11.92
CA ILE A 84 7.31 13.31 -11.00
C ILE A 84 8.65 13.44 -11.71
N LYS A 85 9.14 14.67 -11.90
CA LYS A 85 10.37 14.96 -12.65
C LYS A 85 11.60 14.30 -12.07
N GLN A 86 11.69 14.30 -10.74
CA GLN A 86 12.79 13.71 -9.98
C GLN A 86 12.67 12.20 -9.79
N ARG A 87 11.65 11.55 -10.36
CA ARG A 87 11.50 10.09 -10.26
C ARG A 87 12.72 9.38 -10.87
N PRO A 88 13.36 8.46 -10.14
CA PRO A 88 14.49 7.69 -10.65
C PRO A 88 14.09 6.93 -11.91
N SER A 89 15.01 6.89 -12.86
CA SER A 89 14.79 6.23 -14.14
C SER A 89 16.02 5.40 -14.47
N VAL A 90 15.81 4.09 -14.63
CA VAL A 90 16.86 3.14 -15.05
C VAL A 90 17.50 3.61 -16.35
N LEU A 91 16.71 4.04 -17.34
CA LEU A 91 17.24 4.56 -18.60
C LEU A 91 18.12 5.81 -18.45
N LYS A 92 17.77 6.74 -17.55
CA LYS A 92 18.60 7.92 -17.26
C LYS A 92 19.88 7.52 -16.54
N SER A 93 19.82 6.54 -15.64
CA SER A 93 20.98 6.01 -14.93
C SER A 93 21.95 5.32 -15.90
N ILE A 94 21.45 4.49 -16.83
CA ILE A 94 22.27 3.86 -17.88
C ILE A 94 22.93 4.93 -18.75
N ALA A 95 22.17 5.92 -19.24
CA ALA A 95 22.72 6.99 -20.05
C ALA A 95 23.76 7.84 -19.30
N ALA A 96 23.54 8.13 -18.01
CA ALA A 96 24.50 8.86 -17.18
C ALA A 96 25.80 8.07 -16.99
N HIS A 97 25.72 6.75 -16.84
CA HIS A 97 26.88 5.89 -16.75
C HIS A 97 27.67 5.86 -18.07
N GLU A 98 26.99 5.72 -19.21
CA GLU A 98 27.63 5.77 -20.54
C GLU A 98 28.25 7.14 -20.85
N LEU A 99 27.64 8.22 -20.38
CA LEU A 99 28.09 9.60 -20.60
C LEU A 99 29.04 10.14 -19.51
N ILE A 100 29.36 9.34 -18.48
CA ILE A 100 30.18 9.74 -17.33
C ILE A 100 29.64 11.05 -16.70
N LEU A 101 28.32 11.15 -16.57
CA LEU A 101 27.70 12.29 -15.90
C LEU A 101 27.80 12.11 -14.39
N PRO A 102 28.06 13.19 -13.62
CA PRO A 102 28.02 13.13 -12.18
C PRO A 102 26.64 12.64 -11.74
N GLU A 103 26.62 11.76 -10.74
CA GLU A 103 25.36 11.26 -10.20
C GLU A 103 24.50 12.42 -9.70
N PRO A 104 23.22 12.47 -10.09
CA PRO A 104 22.33 13.49 -9.59
C PRO A 104 22.24 13.37 -8.07
N VAL A 105 22.43 14.48 -7.36
CA VAL A 105 22.17 14.53 -5.91
C VAL A 105 20.71 14.18 -5.68
N MET A 106 20.48 13.00 -5.13
CA MET A 106 19.17 12.53 -4.72
C MET A 106 18.74 13.32 -3.48
N ASN A 107 18.22 14.52 -3.68
CA ASN A 107 17.42 15.17 -2.66
C ASN A 107 16.15 14.34 -2.48
N GLU A 108 15.67 14.24 -1.24
CA GLU A 108 14.43 13.53 -0.89
C GLU A 108 13.33 13.79 -1.93
N TYR A 109 12.58 12.74 -2.29
CA TYR A 109 11.52 12.71 -3.32
C TYR A 109 10.44 13.78 -3.09
N THR A 110 10.80 15.03 -3.35
CA THR A 110 10.01 16.20 -3.06
C THR A 110 9.26 16.58 -4.31
N LEU A 111 7.96 16.81 -4.14
CA LEU A 111 7.09 17.24 -5.22
C LEU A 111 7.55 18.63 -5.68
N GLY A 112 7.88 18.73 -6.96
CA GLY A 112 8.23 19.99 -7.62
C GLY A 112 7.01 20.67 -8.23
N SER A 113 7.16 21.96 -8.59
CA SER A 113 6.12 22.73 -9.29
C SER A 113 5.75 22.16 -10.67
N GLU A 114 6.64 21.38 -11.26
CA GLU A 114 6.48 20.76 -12.58
C GLU A 114 5.75 19.41 -12.52
N ASP A 115 5.48 18.89 -11.32
CA ASP A 115 4.87 17.57 -11.14
C ASP A 115 3.34 17.66 -11.24
N TYR A 116 2.71 16.60 -11.75
CA TYR A 116 1.26 16.58 -11.96
C TYR A 116 0.68 15.17 -11.95
N VAL A 117 -0.65 15.11 -11.86
CA VAL A 117 -1.43 13.87 -11.91
C VAL A 117 -2.00 13.70 -13.30
N GLU A 118 -1.92 12.47 -13.82
CA GLU A 118 -2.66 12.03 -15.00
C GLU A 118 -3.65 10.92 -14.63
N LEU A 119 -4.71 10.81 -15.42
CA LEU A 119 -5.59 9.64 -15.48
C LEU A 119 -5.38 8.93 -16.81
N GLU A 120 -5.16 7.62 -16.75
CA GLU A 120 -4.98 6.74 -17.91
C GLU A 120 -6.21 5.82 -18.06
N ASP A 121 -6.78 5.75 -19.27
CA ASP A 121 -7.86 4.84 -19.67
C ASP A 121 -7.53 4.25 -21.05
N GLY A 122 -7.13 2.97 -21.06
CA GLY A 122 -6.64 2.30 -22.26
C GLY A 122 -5.39 2.99 -22.81
N ASP A 123 -5.42 3.38 -24.08
CA ASP A 123 -4.31 4.05 -24.76
C ASP A 123 -4.34 5.59 -24.60
N GLN A 124 -5.29 6.13 -23.84
CA GLN A 124 -5.48 7.57 -23.65
C GLN A 124 -5.11 7.98 -22.23
N HIS A 125 -4.60 9.20 -22.10
CA HIS A 125 -4.35 9.82 -20.82
C HIS A 125 -4.66 11.32 -20.87
N VAL A 126 -5.05 11.86 -19.72
CA VAL A 126 -5.30 13.29 -19.54
C VAL A 126 -4.68 13.76 -18.23
N ARG A 127 -4.13 14.97 -18.23
CA ARG A 127 -3.72 15.67 -17.02
C ARG A 127 -4.95 16.08 -16.22
N LEU A 128 -4.91 15.86 -14.92
CA LEU A 128 -5.97 16.24 -14.02
C LEU A 128 -5.68 17.59 -13.36
N THR A 129 -6.71 18.42 -13.25
CA THR A 129 -6.72 19.68 -12.49
C THR A 129 -8.01 19.81 -11.68
N GLY A 130 -8.17 20.87 -10.88
CA GLY A 130 -9.40 21.11 -10.13
C GLY A 130 -9.39 20.44 -8.77
N ALA A 131 -10.48 19.75 -8.41
CA ALA A 131 -10.71 19.13 -7.11
C ALA A 131 -9.94 17.80 -6.93
N ILE A 132 -8.63 17.82 -7.18
CA ILE A 132 -7.71 16.70 -6.95
C ILE A 132 -6.30 17.23 -6.70
N SER A 133 -5.65 16.71 -5.66
CA SER A 133 -4.26 17.01 -5.28
C SER A 133 -3.36 15.79 -5.48
N MET A 134 -2.06 16.05 -5.67
CA MET A 134 -1.02 15.02 -5.63
C MET A 134 -0.96 14.31 -4.27
N GLU A 135 -1.47 14.92 -3.19
CA GLU A 135 -1.53 14.30 -1.86
C GLU A 135 -2.69 13.31 -1.70
N ASP A 136 -3.77 13.49 -2.48
CA ASP A 136 -4.99 12.68 -2.36
C ASP A 136 -4.85 11.27 -2.95
N VAL A 137 -3.88 11.09 -3.84
CA VAL A 137 -3.77 9.89 -4.70
C VAL A 137 -2.36 9.33 -4.71
N ALA A 138 -2.20 8.08 -5.15
CA ALA A 138 -0.91 7.48 -5.46
C ALA A 138 -0.93 6.91 -6.89
N THR A 139 0.25 6.82 -7.51
CA THR A 139 0.38 6.14 -8.81
C THR A 139 -0.10 4.70 -8.70
N GLY A 140 -0.94 4.26 -9.64
CA GLY A 140 -1.54 2.94 -9.68
C GLY A 140 -2.86 2.80 -8.93
N CYS A 141 -3.35 3.85 -8.27
CA CYS A 141 -4.73 3.90 -7.77
C CYS A 141 -5.71 3.86 -8.95
N VAL A 142 -6.78 3.08 -8.83
CA VAL A 142 -7.89 3.11 -9.79
C VAL A 142 -9.05 3.83 -9.13
N LEU A 143 -9.53 4.88 -9.78
CA LEU A 143 -10.64 5.69 -9.29
C LEU A 143 -11.46 6.22 -10.46
N GLY A 144 -12.64 6.75 -10.13
CA GLY A 144 -13.45 7.51 -11.06
C GLY A 144 -13.30 9.01 -10.83
N VAL A 145 -13.37 9.80 -11.90
CA VAL A 145 -13.45 11.26 -11.83
C VAL A 145 -14.69 11.74 -12.55
N ILE A 146 -15.41 12.68 -11.94
CA ILE A 146 -16.51 13.41 -12.58
C ILE A 146 -16.01 14.82 -12.82
N GLY A 147 -16.14 15.30 -14.06
CA GLY A 147 -15.61 16.60 -14.44
C GLY A 147 -15.77 16.88 -15.92
N VAL A 148 -14.96 17.81 -16.43
CA VAL A 148 -15.09 18.33 -17.79
C VAL A 148 -13.73 18.38 -18.47
N LEU A 149 -13.67 17.92 -19.72
CA LEU A 149 -12.50 18.10 -20.57
C LEU A 149 -12.42 19.56 -21.05
N ILE A 150 -11.48 20.34 -20.49
CA ILE A 150 -11.27 21.75 -20.85
C ILE A 150 -10.45 21.84 -22.15
N ARG A 151 -9.36 21.06 -22.22
CA ARG A 151 -8.44 20.97 -23.36
C ARG A 151 -8.26 19.51 -23.73
N ALA A 152 -7.68 19.23 -24.90
CA ALA A 152 -7.54 17.85 -25.38
C ALA A 152 -6.81 16.94 -24.38
N ASP A 153 -5.91 17.50 -23.58
CA ASP A 153 -5.05 16.83 -22.62
C ASP A 153 -5.32 17.23 -21.16
N VAL A 154 -6.34 18.05 -20.88
CA VAL A 154 -6.61 18.56 -19.52
C VAL A 154 -8.07 18.36 -19.12
N PHE A 155 -8.27 17.54 -18.10
CA PHE A 155 -9.56 17.23 -17.50
C PHE A 155 -9.69 17.90 -16.12
N GLU A 156 -10.66 18.80 -15.98
CA GLU A 156 -10.94 19.48 -14.72
C GLU A 156 -11.90 18.64 -13.88
N VAL A 157 -11.37 18.10 -12.79
CA VAL A 157 -12.08 17.26 -11.83
C VAL A 157 -12.95 18.13 -10.94
N GLN A 158 -14.21 17.74 -10.81
CA GLN A 158 -15.15 18.30 -9.85
C GLN A 158 -15.33 17.37 -8.65
N ASN A 159 -15.37 16.05 -8.89
CA ASN A 159 -15.48 15.06 -7.83
C ASN A 159 -14.64 13.81 -8.13
N ILE A 160 -14.07 13.23 -7.06
CA ILE A 160 -13.39 11.94 -7.07
C ILE A 160 -14.37 10.86 -6.58
N VAL A 161 -14.41 9.73 -7.28
CA VAL A 161 -15.22 8.56 -6.96
C VAL A 161 -14.31 7.39 -6.61
N TRP A 162 -14.19 7.12 -5.32
CA TRP A 162 -13.47 5.96 -4.80
C TRP A 162 -14.32 4.68 -4.92
N PRO A 163 -13.71 3.50 -5.12
CA PRO A 163 -14.44 2.24 -5.10
C PRO A 163 -15.15 2.04 -3.75
N THR A 164 -16.37 1.50 -3.77
CA THR A 164 -17.09 1.11 -2.54
C THR A 164 -16.27 0.13 -1.71
N MET A 165 -16.40 0.16 -0.38
CA MET A 165 -15.74 -0.80 0.50
C MET A 165 -16.23 -2.23 0.25
N VAL A 166 -15.36 -3.22 0.46
CA VAL A 166 -15.75 -4.63 0.44
C VAL A 166 -16.67 -4.89 1.65
N PRO A 167 -17.70 -5.75 1.54
CA PRO A 167 -18.50 -6.15 2.69
C PRO A 167 -17.62 -6.62 3.84
N GLN A 168 -17.76 -5.96 5.00
CA GLN A 168 -17.04 -6.31 6.21
C GLN A 168 -17.89 -7.31 7.02
N PRO A 169 -17.35 -8.49 7.40
CA PRO A 169 -18.07 -9.40 8.27
C PRO A 169 -18.29 -8.76 9.65
N PRO A 170 -19.37 -9.10 10.36
CA PRO A 170 -19.63 -8.57 11.69
C PRO A 170 -18.51 -8.97 12.66
N PHE A 171 -18.27 -8.10 13.64
CA PHE A 171 -17.29 -8.39 14.69
C PHE A 171 -17.73 -9.62 15.51
N PRO A 172 -16.85 -10.60 15.77
CA PRO A 172 -17.21 -11.80 16.51
C PRO A 172 -17.51 -11.47 17.97
N HIS A 173 -18.50 -12.15 18.55
CA HIS A 173 -18.77 -12.04 19.98
C HIS A 173 -17.77 -12.88 20.79
N LEU A 174 -16.99 -12.22 21.65
CA LEU A 174 -16.03 -12.86 22.53
C LEU A 174 -16.59 -12.91 23.96
N LYS A 175 -16.47 -14.07 24.62
CA LYS A 175 -16.87 -14.24 26.03
C LYS A 175 -15.90 -13.56 26.99
N ASP A 176 -14.62 -13.63 26.67
CA ASP A 176 -13.50 -13.11 27.46
C ASP A 176 -12.55 -12.33 26.54
N ASP A 177 -11.87 -11.33 27.08
CA ASP A 177 -10.86 -10.57 26.35
C ASP A 177 -9.71 -11.46 25.88
N LYS A 178 -9.29 -11.24 24.62
CA LYS A 178 -8.15 -11.90 23.99
C LYS A 178 -7.29 -10.83 23.32
N TYR A 179 -5.98 -10.92 23.51
CA TYR A 179 -5.04 -9.94 22.97
C TYR A 179 -4.11 -10.58 21.94
N ILE A 180 -3.71 -9.76 20.96
CA ILE A 180 -2.65 -10.06 20.00
C ILE A 180 -1.60 -8.97 20.18
N MET A 181 -0.35 -9.36 20.35
CA MET A 181 0.76 -8.42 20.40
C MET A 181 1.36 -8.27 19.00
N PHE A 182 1.53 -7.04 18.55
CA PHE A 182 2.26 -6.73 17.32
C PHE A 182 3.61 -6.10 17.67
N ILE A 183 4.68 -6.60 17.07
CA ILE A 183 6.03 -6.02 17.13
C ILE A 183 6.60 -5.95 15.71
N SER A 184 7.47 -5.00 15.44
CA SER A 184 8.13 -4.80 14.14
C SER A 184 9.40 -3.98 14.34
N GLY A 185 10.31 -3.97 13.37
CA GLY A 185 11.47 -3.07 13.42
C GLY A 185 12.45 -3.41 14.54
N ILE A 186 12.58 -4.70 14.86
CA ILE A 186 13.55 -5.18 15.85
C ILE A 186 14.98 -4.85 15.40
N ALA A 187 15.22 -4.90 14.09
CA ALA A 187 16.45 -4.49 13.43
C ALA A 187 17.72 -4.99 14.15
N VAL A 188 17.84 -6.31 14.34
CA VAL A 188 19.07 -6.90 14.87
C VAL A 188 20.16 -6.78 13.80
N THR A 189 21.22 -6.02 14.10
CA THR A 189 22.20 -5.54 13.10
C THR A 189 23.62 -6.08 13.26
N GLY A 190 23.98 -6.71 14.40
CA GLY A 190 25.35 -7.13 14.67
C GLY A 190 26.36 -5.99 14.92
N GLU A 191 25.89 -4.73 14.99
CA GLU A 191 26.73 -3.54 15.20
C GLU A 191 26.62 -2.98 16.63
N SER A 192 27.80 -2.77 17.23
CA SER A 192 27.98 -2.67 18.68
C SER A 192 27.35 -1.46 19.40
N LYS A 193 27.01 -0.37 18.70
CA LYS A 193 26.62 0.89 19.40
C LYS A 193 25.18 0.92 19.92
N LYS A 194 24.24 0.21 19.27
CA LYS A 194 22.81 0.18 19.66
C LYS A 194 22.25 -1.23 19.84
N GLU A 195 23.02 -2.25 19.47
CA GLU A 195 22.60 -3.65 19.58
C GLU A 195 22.38 -4.09 21.03
N GLY A 196 23.25 -3.69 21.96
CA GLY A 196 23.12 -4.04 23.38
C GLY A 196 21.78 -3.57 23.97
N GLU A 197 21.32 -2.38 23.61
CA GLU A 197 20.03 -1.84 24.06
C GLU A 197 18.86 -2.60 23.42
N ASN A 198 18.90 -2.83 22.10
CA ASN A 198 17.85 -3.57 21.39
C ASN A 198 17.69 -5.00 21.92
N LEU A 199 18.80 -5.72 22.11
CA LEU A 199 18.78 -7.07 22.68
C LEU A 199 18.30 -7.08 24.13
N PHE A 200 18.66 -6.06 24.92
CA PHE A 200 18.14 -5.91 26.27
C PHE A 200 16.62 -5.68 26.29
N TYR A 201 16.08 -4.84 25.40
CA TYR A 201 14.63 -4.64 25.31
C TYR A 201 13.89 -5.90 24.85
N LEU A 202 14.48 -6.68 23.94
CA LEU A 202 13.92 -7.97 23.54
C LEU A 202 13.93 -8.99 24.68
N ASP A 203 15.02 -9.08 25.43
CA ASP A 203 15.12 -9.95 26.61
C ASP A 203 14.10 -9.53 27.68
N LEU A 204 13.94 -8.22 27.92
CA LEU A 204 12.93 -7.70 28.83
C LEU A 204 11.51 -8.04 28.36
N LEU A 205 11.23 -7.89 27.06
CA LEU A 205 9.95 -8.24 26.45
C LEU A 205 9.67 -9.74 26.57
N GLU A 206 10.65 -10.59 26.27
CA GLU A 206 10.52 -12.04 26.42
C GLU A 206 10.19 -12.41 27.87
N LYS A 207 10.94 -11.85 28.83
CA LYS A 207 10.72 -12.07 30.26
C LYS A 207 9.35 -11.59 30.71
N TRP A 208 8.88 -10.46 30.19
CA TRP A 208 7.55 -9.94 30.45
C TRP A 208 6.46 -10.86 29.89
N LEU A 209 6.56 -11.25 28.62
CA LEU A 209 5.62 -12.15 27.95
C LEU A 209 5.54 -13.52 28.62
N CYS A 210 6.67 -14.02 29.11
CA CYS A 210 6.75 -15.29 29.84
C CYS A 210 6.30 -15.18 31.31
N GLY A 211 6.01 -13.97 31.80
CA GLY A 211 5.56 -13.74 33.17
C GLY A 211 6.66 -13.89 34.22
N TYR A 212 7.92 -13.71 33.83
CA TYR A 212 9.08 -13.79 34.73
C TYR A 212 9.34 -12.48 35.48
N LEU A 213 8.82 -11.35 35.00
CA LEU A 213 8.95 -10.06 35.67
C LEU A 213 7.88 -9.91 36.76
N PRO A 214 8.19 -9.19 37.86
CA PRO A 214 7.17 -8.75 38.81
C PRO A 214 6.11 -7.93 38.09
N ALA A 215 4.87 -8.41 38.11
CA ALA A 215 3.75 -7.81 37.42
C ALA A 215 2.55 -7.69 38.37
N SER A 216 1.78 -6.61 38.20
CA SER A 216 0.50 -6.42 38.91
C SER A 216 -0.51 -7.50 38.50
N GLU A 217 -1.56 -7.72 39.30
CA GLU A 217 -2.59 -8.70 38.95
C GLU A 217 -3.27 -8.38 37.61
N LYS A 218 -3.53 -7.11 37.35
CA LYS A 218 -4.08 -6.63 36.07
C LYS A 218 -3.16 -6.99 34.89
N GLU A 219 -1.87 -6.75 35.03
CA GLU A 219 -0.88 -7.03 34.00
C GLU A 219 -0.72 -8.54 33.76
N ARG A 220 -0.77 -9.35 34.83
CA ARG A 220 -0.81 -10.82 34.70
C ARG A 220 -2.03 -11.29 33.91
N MET A 221 -3.19 -10.66 34.09
CA MET A 221 -4.39 -10.99 33.29
C MET A 221 -4.19 -10.64 31.81
N VAL A 222 -3.53 -9.52 31.49
CA VAL A 222 -3.18 -9.18 30.11
C VAL A 222 -2.24 -10.23 29.52
N ILE A 223 -1.11 -10.52 30.19
CA ILE A 223 -0.10 -11.51 29.74
C ILE A 223 -0.76 -12.89 29.52
N LYS A 224 -1.66 -13.29 30.43
CA LYS A 224 -2.42 -14.54 30.32
C LYS A 224 -3.31 -14.58 29.07
N ASN A 225 -3.87 -13.43 28.68
CA ASN A 225 -4.81 -13.30 27.56
C ASN A 225 -4.16 -12.94 26.22
N ILE A 226 -2.83 -12.68 26.18
CA ILE A 226 -2.08 -12.61 24.92
C ILE A 226 -2.03 -14.01 24.29
N CYS A 227 -2.76 -14.18 23.19
CA CYS A 227 -2.91 -15.48 22.51
C CYS A 227 -1.89 -15.67 21.38
N ARG A 228 -1.37 -14.57 20.81
CA ARG A 228 -0.45 -14.55 19.69
C ARG A 228 0.47 -13.34 19.76
N VAL A 229 1.69 -13.52 19.26
CA VAL A 229 2.64 -12.45 18.95
C VAL A 229 2.84 -12.48 17.44
N VAL A 230 2.73 -11.32 16.79
CA VAL A 230 2.96 -11.12 15.36
C VAL A 230 4.16 -10.22 15.18
N ILE A 231 5.18 -10.72 14.49
CA ILE A 231 6.38 -9.95 14.14
C ILE A 231 6.24 -9.47 12.70
N ALA A 232 5.98 -8.19 12.50
CA ALA A 232 5.64 -7.58 11.21
C ALA A 232 6.86 -6.92 10.54
N GLY A 233 7.84 -7.75 10.15
CA GLY A 233 8.97 -7.32 9.32
C GLY A 233 10.08 -6.56 10.06
N GLU A 234 11.13 -6.22 9.32
CA GLU A 234 12.33 -5.50 9.81
C GLU A 234 12.90 -6.14 11.09
N SER A 235 12.90 -7.48 11.16
CA SER A 235 13.40 -8.21 12.33
C SER A 235 14.93 -8.22 12.38
N ILE A 236 15.57 -8.27 11.22
CA ILE A 236 17.02 -8.21 11.03
C ILE A 236 17.30 -6.90 10.29
N GLY A 237 18.23 -6.10 10.81
CA GLY A 237 18.69 -4.89 10.16
C GLY A 237 19.93 -5.18 9.32
N ILE A 238 20.00 -4.59 8.13
CA ILE A 238 21.17 -4.74 7.26
C ILE A 238 22.20 -3.67 7.66
N THR A 239 23.39 -4.12 8.05
CA THR A 239 24.56 -3.28 8.29
C THR A 239 25.51 -3.37 7.11
N GLY A 240 25.53 -2.30 6.32
CA GLY A 240 26.39 -2.19 5.14
C GLY A 240 25.77 -2.74 3.85
N GLN A 241 25.04 -1.89 3.14
CA GLN A 241 25.19 -1.85 1.69
C GLN A 241 25.93 -0.55 1.36
N VAL A 242 27.20 -0.68 1.01
CA VAL A 242 27.79 0.25 0.04
C VAL A 242 26.94 0.04 -1.22
N LEU A 243 26.06 0.99 -1.51
CA LEU A 243 25.40 1.08 -2.80
C LEU A 243 26.54 1.24 -3.82
N PHE A 244 26.78 0.19 -4.61
CA PHE A 244 27.62 0.26 -5.80
C PHE A 244 26.86 0.98 -6.92
#